data_AF-A0A3B5A4P3-F1
#
_entry.id   AF-A0A3B5A4P3-F1
#
_cell.length_a   1.000
_cell.length_b   1.000
_cell.length_c   1.000
_cell.angle_alpha   90.00
_cell.angle_beta   90.00
_cell.angle_gamma   90.00
#
_symmetry.space_group_name_H-M   'P 1'
#
loop_
_entity.id
_entity.type
_entity.pdbx_description
1 polymer ?
#
loop_
_entity_poly.entity_id
_entity_poly.type
_entity_poly.pdbx_seq_one_letter_code
_entity_poly.pdbx_strand_id
1 'polypeptide(L)'
;MAALRRGTAYLSFVRSSVRAIFSSSKAAGSKPGKWTSVLYTGVASLAVGGGLCAVPFKQVENLSHDSLIRRAASLVTDSSTTFLSQTTLALVDAITEYSKAVHTLIALQRRYLASLGKLTSAEEDSIWQVIIGQRAEINDRQDDCKRLESTWIGAVKLCETAAEAAYTSGAEHASVTMRMNIQVALTQVEEAQKISLDADKKLAETKVLEVERMTQQAASNEEEEIPEAYLRED
;
A
#
# COMPACT_ATOMS: atom_id res chain seq x y z
N MET A 1 -8.80 20.42 -51.07
CA MET A 1 -7.99 21.65 -50.96
C MET A 1 -8.20 22.25 -49.57
N ALA A 2 -7.10 22.64 -48.90
CA ALA A 2 -6.96 23.49 -47.70
C ALA A 2 -7.82 23.11 -46.46
N ALA A 3 -7.29 22.45 -45.41
CA ALA A 3 -6.27 22.86 -44.44
C ALA A 3 -6.67 24.08 -43.58
N LEU A 4 -7.01 23.84 -42.30
CA LEU A 4 -6.59 24.73 -41.22
C LEU A 4 -6.41 23.94 -39.91
N ARG A 5 -5.14 23.74 -39.55
CA ARG A 5 -4.62 23.32 -38.25
C ARG A 5 -5.00 24.35 -37.18
N ARG A 6 -5.40 23.89 -36.00
CA ARG A 6 -5.12 24.60 -34.73
C ARG A 6 -4.61 23.59 -33.71
N GLY A 7 -3.30 23.63 -33.49
CA GLY A 7 -2.64 22.93 -32.41
C GLY A 7 -2.65 23.79 -31.15
N THR A 8 -3.03 23.20 -30.02
CA THR A 8 -2.78 23.75 -28.69
C THR A 8 -1.57 23.04 -28.11
N ALA A 9 -0.49 23.79 -27.96
CA ALA A 9 0.74 23.36 -27.35
C ALA A 9 0.54 23.16 -25.84
N TYR A 10 0.82 21.96 -25.36
CA TYR A 10 1.02 21.67 -23.95
C TYR A 10 2.32 22.34 -23.50
N LEU A 11 2.21 23.39 -22.68
CA LEU A 11 3.34 23.92 -21.93
C LEU A 11 3.53 23.07 -20.68
N SER A 12 4.51 22.16 -20.73
CA SER A 12 5.06 21.47 -19.56
C SER A 12 5.91 22.44 -18.76
N PHE A 13 5.38 22.92 -17.62
CA PHE A 13 6.17 23.67 -16.66
C PHE A 13 6.95 22.68 -15.78
N VAL A 14 8.18 22.40 -16.18
CA VAL A 14 9.18 21.75 -15.32
C VAL A 14 9.50 22.72 -14.18
N ARG A 15 9.18 22.34 -12.94
CA ARG A 15 9.75 22.99 -11.76
C ARG A 15 10.34 21.95 -10.82
N SER A 16 11.61 21.67 -11.07
CA SER A 16 12.56 21.09 -10.13
C SER A 16 12.50 21.81 -8.78
N SER A 17 12.48 21.05 -7.69
CA SER A 17 12.86 21.52 -6.36
C SER A 17 13.56 20.39 -5.62
N VAL A 18 14.81 20.15 -6.01
CA VAL A 18 15.83 19.62 -5.11
C VAL A 18 16.15 20.73 -4.11
N ARG A 19 15.95 20.47 -2.82
CA ARG A 19 16.61 21.26 -1.77
C ARG A 19 17.29 20.29 -0.81
N ALA A 20 18.59 20.12 -1.05
CA ALA A 20 19.53 19.62 -0.07
C ALA A 20 19.51 20.55 1.16
N ILE A 21 19.43 19.96 2.35
CA ILE A 21 19.78 20.65 3.60
C ILE A 21 20.91 19.84 4.23
N PHE A 22 22.13 20.23 3.90
CA PHE A 22 23.26 20.10 4.81
C PHE A 22 23.32 21.40 5.61
N SER A 23 23.22 21.31 6.93
CA SER A 23 23.74 22.36 7.81
C SER A 23 24.42 21.74 9.01
N SER A 24 25.75 21.81 8.96
CA SER A 24 26.70 21.71 10.04
C SER A 24 26.68 22.94 10.96
N SER A 25 26.71 22.75 12.27
CA SER A 25 27.47 23.55 13.28
C SER A 25 27.10 23.05 14.69
N LYS A 26 28.00 22.33 15.38
CA LYS A 26 29.03 22.79 16.33
C LYS A 26 28.50 23.37 17.66
N ALA A 27 28.68 22.55 18.70
CA ALA A 27 29.34 22.82 19.99
C ALA A 27 28.84 23.93 20.94
N ALA A 28 28.28 23.50 22.06
CA ALA A 28 28.55 24.00 23.42
C ALA A 28 28.32 22.78 24.36
N GLY A 29 29.20 22.36 25.27
CA GLY A 29 30.13 23.12 26.09
C GLY A 29 29.72 22.98 27.56
N SER A 30 29.94 21.80 28.16
CA SER A 30 29.90 21.61 29.62
C SER A 30 30.96 20.60 30.05
N LYS A 31 31.70 20.98 31.09
CA LYS A 31 33.01 20.49 31.55
C LYS A 31 32.93 19.23 32.45
N PRO A 32 34.09 18.60 32.76
CA PRO A 32 34.16 17.23 33.25
C PRO A 32 34.12 17.14 34.78
N GLY A 33 33.42 16.13 35.29
CA GLY A 33 33.32 15.81 36.72
C GLY A 33 33.96 14.46 37.04
N LYS A 34 35.22 14.51 37.46
CA LYS A 34 35.89 13.67 38.47
C LYS A 34 35.75 12.14 38.41
N TRP A 35 36.90 11.51 38.16
CA TRP A 35 37.24 10.14 38.54
C TRP A 35 36.93 9.84 40.00
N THR A 36 36.30 8.70 40.25
CA THR A 36 36.54 7.88 41.43
C THR A 36 36.80 6.46 40.97
N SER A 37 38.05 6.05 41.16
CA SER A 37 38.58 4.70 41.05
C SER A 37 37.77 3.72 41.90
N VAL A 38 37.10 2.76 41.26
CA VAL A 38 36.66 1.53 41.95
C VAL A 38 37.80 0.53 41.82
N LEU A 39 38.35 0.18 42.99
CA LEU A 39 39.53 -0.64 43.19
C LEU A 39 39.34 -2.04 42.60
N TYR A 40 40.23 -2.39 41.67
CA TYR A 40 40.52 -3.78 41.34
C TYR A 40 41.40 -4.33 42.46
N THR A 41 40.77 -4.94 43.46
CA THR A 41 41.47 -5.75 44.47
C THR A 41 40.79 -7.10 44.51
N GLY A 42 41.47 -8.13 44.02
CA GLY A 42 40.93 -9.49 44.05
C GLY A 42 41.75 -10.50 43.27
N VAL A 43 43.06 -10.53 43.45
CA VAL A 43 43.81 -11.77 43.21
C VAL A 43 43.48 -12.67 44.40
N ALA A 44 42.51 -13.57 44.23
CA ALA A 44 42.24 -14.63 45.19
C ALA A 44 42.85 -15.93 44.67
N SER A 45 43.86 -16.36 45.42
CA SER A 45 44.57 -17.61 45.30
C SER A 45 43.65 -18.82 45.35
N LEU A 46 44.06 -19.86 44.62
CA LEU A 46 43.63 -21.26 44.62
C LEU A 46 42.95 -21.71 45.92
N ALA A 47 41.68 -22.11 45.82
CA ALA A 47 41.06 -23.06 46.73
C ALA A 47 40.48 -24.21 45.88
N VAL A 48 41.14 -25.37 45.99
CA VAL A 48 40.64 -26.66 45.51
C VAL A 48 39.43 -27.02 46.35
N GLY A 49 38.25 -27.12 45.73
CA GLY A 49 37.01 -27.54 46.37
C GLY A 49 36.02 -28.01 45.32
N GLY A 50 35.74 -29.31 45.30
CA GLY A 50 34.89 -29.98 44.33
C GLY A 50 33.47 -29.40 44.29
N GLY A 51 33.13 -28.85 43.13
CA GLY A 51 31.79 -28.42 42.77
C GLY A 51 31.83 -27.99 41.31
N LEU A 52 31.38 -28.87 40.41
CA LEU A 52 31.31 -28.63 38.97
C LEU A 52 30.25 -27.55 38.66
N CYS A 53 30.51 -26.30 39.03
CA CYS A 53 29.84 -25.16 38.45
C CYS A 53 30.56 -24.85 37.14
N ALA A 54 30.08 -25.44 36.05
CA ALA A 54 30.49 -25.05 34.70
C ALA A 54 30.11 -23.58 34.49
N VAL A 55 31.04 -22.67 34.78
CA VAL A 55 30.90 -21.27 34.39
C VAL A 55 30.97 -21.27 32.86
N PRO A 56 29.94 -20.80 32.14
CA PRO A 56 30.04 -20.72 30.69
C PRO A 56 31.18 -19.78 30.38
N PHE A 57 32.21 -20.33 29.72
CA PHE A 57 33.26 -19.52 29.13
C PHE A 57 32.57 -18.44 28.30
N LYS A 58 32.85 -17.16 28.57
CA LYS A 58 32.51 -16.09 27.63
C LYS A 58 33.25 -16.40 26.34
N GLN A 59 32.56 -17.07 25.43
CA GLN A 59 33.05 -17.33 24.10
C GLN A 59 33.30 -15.96 23.47
N VAL A 60 34.58 -15.66 23.24
CA VAL A 60 34.99 -14.51 22.42
C VAL A 60 34.14 -14.56 21.17
N GLU A 61 33.49 -13.45 20.80
CA GLU A 61 32.78 -13.32 19.52
C GLU A 61 33.72 -13.84 18.44
N ASN A 62 33.45 -15.05 17.95
CA ASN A 62 34.31 -15.72 17.01
C ASN A 62 34.20 -14.89 15.74
N LEU A 63 35.15 -13.99 15.46
CA LEU A 63 35.19 -13.16 14.25
C LEU A 63 35.48 -14.00 12.98
N SER A 64 35.14 -15.29 12.99
CA SER A 64 35.20 -16.13 11.80
C SER A 64 34.26 -15.56 10.75
N HIS A 65 34.65 -15.71 9.48
CA HIS A 65 33.82 -15.29 8.37
C HIS A 65 32.42 -15.89 8.44
N ASP A 66 32.28 -17.15 8.86
CA ASP A 66 30.99 -17.82 9.01
C ASP A 66 30.06 -17.13 10.03
N SER A 67 30.59 -16.66 11.16
CA SER A 67 29.76 -15.98 12.16
C SER A 67 29.31 -14.60 11.66
N LEU A 68 30.19 -13.89 10.95
CA LEU A 68 29.90 -12.59 10.35
C LEU A 68 28.88 -12.73 9.22
N ILE A 69 29.00 -13.77 8.39
CA ILE A 69 28.05 -14.10 7.32
C ILE A 69 26.69 -14.45 7.93
N ARG A 70 26.65 -15.32 8.95
CA ARG A 70 25.41 -15.65 9.66
C ARG A 70 24.72 -14.41 10.24
N ARG A 71 25.50 -13.52 10.87
CA ARG A 71 24.99 -12.25 11.42
C ARG A 71 24.47 -11.32 10.33
N ALA A 72 25.20 -11.19 9.23
CA ALA A 72 24.75 -10.40 8.08
C ALA A 72 23.45 -10.94 7.49
N ALA A 73 23.33 -12.27 7.37
CA ALA A 73 22.10 -12.91 6.93
C ALA A 73 20.92 -12.63 7.86
N SER A 74 21.12 -12.69 9.19
CA SER A 74 20.09 -12.31 10.17
C SER A 74 19.68 -10.83 10.06
N LEU A 75 20.63 -9.92 9.86
CA LEU A 75 20.32 -8.49 9.66
C LEU A 75 19.53 -8.25 8.37
N VAL A 76 19.88 -8.95 7.29
CA VAL A 76 19.12 -8.91 6.03
C VAL A 76 17.70 -9.44 6.24
N THR A 77 17.51 -10.53 6.98
CA THR A 77 16.16 -11.03 7.28
C THR A 77 15.33 -10.06 8.11
N ASP A 78 15.90 -9.38 9.11
CA ASP A 78 15.15 -8.42 9.93
C ASP A 78 14.73 -7.19 9.11
N SER A 79 15.65 -6.67 8.29
CA SER A 79 15.37 -5.53 7.41
C SER A 79 14.33 -5.88 6.33
N SER A 80 14.46 -7.05 5.70
CA SER A 80 13.51 -7.52 4.69
C SER A 80 12.12 -7.77 5.28
N THR A 81 12.05 -8.31 6.51
CA THR A 81 10.77 -8.49 7.23
C THR A 81 10.09 -7.14 7.45
N THR A 82 10.84 -6.14 7.92
CA THR A 82 10.29 -4.79 8.13
C THR A 82 9.76 -4.20 6.82
N PHE A 83 10.54 -4.33 5.73
CA PHE A 83 10.12 -3.84 4.42
C PHE A 83 8.85 -4.55 3.94
N LEU A 84 8.77 -5.87 4.06
CA LEU A 84 7.59 -6.66 3.72
C LEU A 84 6.37 -6.25 4.52
N SER A 85 6.49 -6.07 5.85
CA SER A 85 5.37 -5.63 6.68
C SER A 85 4.85 -4.26 6.25
N GLN A 86 5.74 -3.32 5.93
CA GLN A 86 5.34 -1.97 5.48
C GLN A 86 4.68 -1.99 4.10
N THR A 87 5.22 -2.75 3.14
CA THR A 87 4.61 -2.83 1.80
C THR A 87 3.30 -3.60 1.82
N THR A 88 3.18 -4.63 2.67
CA THR A 88 1.93 -5.40 2.86
C THR A 88 0.84 -4.49 3.42
N LEU A 89 1.13 -3.75 4.49
CA LEU A 89 0.19 -2.81 5.08
C LEU A 89 -0.24 -1.74 4.07
N ALA A 90 0.72 -1.11 3.40
CA ALA A 90 0.43 -0.07 2.41
C ALA A 90 -0.45 -0.60 1.26
N LEU A 91 -0.19 -1.81 0.77
CA LEU A 91 -1.00 -2.44 -0.27
C LEU A 91 -2.41 -2.78 0.21
N VAL A 92 -2.55 -3.37 1.40
CA VAL A 92 -3.87 -3.69 1.99
C VAL A 92 -4.69 -2.42 2.19
N ASP A 93 -4.08 -1.35 2.70
CA ASP A 93 -4.73 -0.05 2.86
C ASP A 93 -5.18 0.52 1.51
N ALA A 94 -4.31 0.47 0.49
CA ALA A 94 -4.65 0.96 -0.85
C ALA A 94 -5.82 0.18 -1.49
N ILE A 95 -5.81 -1.16 -1.39
CA ILE A 95 -6.90 -2.01 -1.88
C ILE A 95 -8.22 -1.71 -1.14
N THR A 96 -8.14 -1.48 0.17
CA THR A 96 -9.30 -1.13 1.00
C THR A 96 -9.88 0.22 0.58
N GLU A 97 -9.03 1.21 0.37
CA GLU A 97 -9.43 2.54 -0.08
C GLU A 97 -10.00 2.54 -1.50
N TYR A 98 -9.41 1.77 -2.42
CA TYR A 98 -9.99 1.52 -3.75
C TYR A 98 -11.40 0.94 -3.63
N SER A 99 -11.57 -0.10 -2.80
CA SER A 99 -12.87 -0.76 -2.60
C SER A 99 -13.92 0.21 -2.03
N LYS A 100 -13.53 1.09 -1.11
CA LYS A 100 -14.41 2.15 -0.60
C LYS A 100 -14.84 3.12 -1.71
N ALA A 101 -13.90 3.58 -2.54
CA ALA A 101 -14.21 4.48 -3.65
C ALA A 101 -15.19 3.82 -4.65
N VAL A 102 -14.99 2.53 -4.95
CA VAL A 102 -15.93 1.73 -5.77
C VAL A 102 -17.32 1.66 -5.13
N HIS A 103 -17.42 1.36 -3.83
CA HIS A 103 -18.70 1.33 -3.13
C HIS A 103 -19.41 2.69 -3.10
N THR A 104 -18.66 3.78 -2.95
CA THR A 104 -19.21 5.14 -3.08
C THR A 104 -19.82 5.36 -4.45
N LEU A 105 -19.12 4.99 -5.53
CA LEU A 105 -19.66 5.11 -6.89
C LEU A 105 -20.94 4.28 -7.06
N ILE A 106 -20.96 3.03 -6.58
CA ILE A 106 -22.14 2.17 -6.63
C ILE A 106 -23.33 2.84 -5.92
N ALA A 107 -23.10 3.40 -4.73
CA ALA A 107 -24.16 4.07 -3.96
C ALA A 107 -24.69 5.32 -4.69
N LEU A 108 -23.80 6.12 -5.27
CA LEU A 108 -24.16 7.29 -6.07
C LEU A 108 -24.98 6.89 -7.30
N GLN A 109 -24.54 5.89 -8.06
CA GLN A 109 -25.26 5.37 -9.24
C GLN A 109 -26.65 4.85 -8.86
N ARG A 110 -26.76 4.03 -7.82
CA ARG A 110 -28.07 3.51 -7.37
C ARG A 110 -29.03 4.61 -6.94
N ARG A 111 -28.51 5.63 -6.24
CA ARG A 111 -29.31 6.79 -5.83
C ARG A 111 -29.79 7.60 -7.02
N TYR A 112 -28.91 7.85 -8.00
CA TYR A 112 -29.28 8.50 -9.26
C TYR A 112 -30.39 7.73 -9.98
N LEU A 113 -30.23 6.40 -10.14
CA LEU A 113 -31.24 5.55 -10.79
C LEU A 113 -32.60 5.55 -10.08
N ALA A 114 -32.64 5.69 -8.74
CA ALA A 114 -33.88 5.77 -7.97
C ALA A 114 -34.62 7.12 -8.11
N SER A 115 -33.88 8.15 -8.55
CA SER A 115 -34.35 9.52 -8.74
C SER A 115 -34.59 9.88 -10.20
N LEU A 116 -34.43 8.94 -11.14
CA LEU A 116 -34.75 9.16 -12.56
C LEU A 116 -36.17 9.72 -12.74
N GLY A 117 -36.32 10.69 -13.64
CA GLY A 117 -37.57 11.40 -13.91
C GLY A 117 -38.02 12.39 -12.82
N LYS A 118 -37.33 12.47 -11.69
CA LYS A 118 -37.68 13.37 -10.55
C LYS A 118 -36.73 14.54 -10.38
N LEU A 119 -35.66 14.59 -11.17
CA LEU A 119 -34.60 15.59 -11.09
C LEU A 119 -34.79 16.63 -12.19
N THR A 120 -34.48 17.88 -11.88
CA THR A 120 -34.31 18.91 -12.91
C THR A 120 -33.01 18.67 -13.70
N SER A 121 -32.93 19.19 -14.92
CA SER A 121 -31.72 19.07 -15.75
C SER A 121 -30.45 19.60 -15.06
N ALA A 122 -30.56 20.66 -14.27
CA ALA A 122 -29.43 21.21 -13.51
C ALA A 122 -28.97 20.30 -12.36
N GLU A 123 -29.92 19.66 -11.66
CA GLU A 123 -29.61 18.69 -10.60
C GLU A 123 -28.99 17.41 -11.17
N GLU A 124 -29.50 16.95 -12.31
CA GLU A 124 -28.95 15.81 -13.03
C GLU A 124 -27.51 16.05 -13.48
N ASP A 125 -27.21 17.19 -14.10
CA ASP A 125 -25.84 17.55 -14.48
C ASP A 125 -24.91 17.61 -13.26
N SER A 126 -25.37 18.22 -12.15
CA SER A 126 -24.59 18.26 -10.91
C SER A 126 -24.27 16.87 -10.36
N ILE A 127 -25.22 15.93 -10.37
CA ILE A 127 -24.99 14.54 -9.93
C ILE A 127 -24.02 13.85 -10.89
N TRP A 128 -24.16 14.08 -12.19
CA TRP A 128 -23.29 13.50 -13.20
C TRP A 128 -21.83 13.95 -13.05
N GLN A 129 -21.58 15.24 -12.74
CA GLN A 129 -20.23 15.73 -12.43
C GLN A 129 -19.61 15.02 -11.23
N VAL A 130 -20.39 14.75 -10.17
CA VAL A 130 -19.92 13.99 -9.00
C VAL A 130 -19.57 12.54 -9.39
N ILE A 131 -20.39 11.89 -10.21
CA ILE A 131 -20.12 10.53 -10.72
C ILE A 131 -18.83 10.49 -11.54
N ILE A 132 -18.60 11.49 -12.41
CA ILE A 132 -17.36 11.62 -13.19
C ILE A 132 -16.16 11.78 -12.26
N GLY A 133 -16.26 12.67 -11.25
CA GLY A 133 -15.21 12.84 -10.25
C GLY A 133 -14.90 11.56 -9.49
N GLN A 134 -15.92 10.82 -9.07
CA GLN A 134 -15.73 9.55 -8.37
C GLN A 134 -15.08 8.48 -9.26
N ARG A 135 -15.41 8.43 -10.55
CA ARG A 135 -14.76 7.54 -11.52
C ARG A 135 -13.28 7.88 -11.70
N ALA A 136 -12.93 9.17 -11.70
CA ALA A 136 -11.53 9.60 -11.73
C ALA A 136 -10.79 9.16 -10.45
N GLU A 137 -11.39 9.37 -9.26
CA GLU A 137 -10.79 8.91 -8.00
C GLU A 137 -10.55 7.39 -8.00
N ILE A 138 -11.51 6.59 -8.48
CA ILE A 138 -11.33 5.13 -8.57
C ILE A 138 -10.13 4.77 -9.44
N ASN A 139 -9.95 5.45 -10.58
CA ASN A 139 -8.80 5.21 -11.45
C ASN A 139 -7.48 5.55 -10.75
N ASP A 140 -7.42 6.69 -10.05
CA ASP A 140 -6.23 7.10 -9.30
C ASP A 140 -5.88 6.08 -8.21
N ARG A 141 -6.88 5.61 -7.45
CA ARG A 141 -6.69 4.58 -6.43
C ARG A 141 -6.28 3.24 -7.03
N GLN A 142 -6.81 2.89 -8.21
CA GLN A 142 -6.42 1.67 -8.91
C GLN A 142 -4.95 1.72 -9.32
N ASP A 143 -4.47 2.86 -9.80
CA ASP A 143 -3.07 3.04 -10.18
C ASP A 143 -2.14 3.04 -8.96
N ASP A 144 -2.57 3.60 -7.83
CA ASP A 144 -1.87 3.46 -6.55
C ASP A 144 -1.77 2.00 -6.10
N CYS A 145 -2.84 1.20 -6.22
CA CYS A 145 -2.83 -0.23 -5.95
C CYS A 145 -1.78 -0.95 -6.81
N LYS A 146 -1.77 -0.73 -8.14
CA LYS A 146 -0.80 -1.36 -9.06
C LYS A 146 0.65 -1.03 -8.69
N ARG A 147 0.92 0.23 -8.32
CA ARG A 147 2.24 0.69 -7.90
C ARG A 147 2.69 -0.01 -6.62
N LEU A 148 1.81 -0.09 -5.62
CA LEU A 148 2.11 -0.72 -4.33
C LEU A 148 2.22 -2.24 -4.45
N GLU A 149 1.40 -2.87 -5.30
CA GLU A 149 1.47 -4.29 -5.60
C GLU A 149 2.82 -4.66 -6.22
N SER A 150 3.28 -3.87 -7.21
CA SER A 150 4.60 -4.06 -7.80
C SER A 150 5.74 -3.95 -6.76
N THR A 151 5.60 -3.01 -5.82
CA THR A 151 6.58 -2.80 -4.73
C THR A 151 6.55 -3.97 -3.74
N TRP A 152 5.35 -4.45 -3.39
CA TRP A 152 5.14 -5.57 -2.48
C TRP A 152 5.65 -6.90 -3.06
N ILE A 153 5.41 -7.17 -4.35
CA ILE A 153 5.99 -8.33 -5.05
C ILE A 153 7.53 -8.28 -4.98
N GLY A 154 8.13 -7.09 -5.11
CA GLY A 154 9.56 -6.89 -4.91
C GLY A 154 10.01 -7.23 -3.49
N ALA A 155 9.25 -6.82 -2.47
CA ALA A 155 9.51 -7.13 -1.07
C ALA A 155 9.42 -8.63 -0.76
N VAL A 156 8.43 -9.33 -1.33
CA VAL A 156 8.29 -10.79 -1.20
C VAL A 156 9.53 -11.51 -1.76
N LYS A 157 9.96 -11.17 -2.99
CA LYS A 157 11.16 -11.76 -3.61
C LYS A 157 12.43 -11.48 -2.80
N LEU A 158 12.55 -10.29 -2.23
CA LEU A 158 13.66 -9.95 -1.35
C LEU A 158 13.64 -10.81 -0.06
N CYS A 159 12.45 -11.10 0.48
CA CYS A 159 12.31 -11.97 1.64
C CYS A 159 12.62 -13.43 1.31
N GLU A 160 12.22 -13.93 0.14
CA GLU A 160 12.55 -15.28 -0.33
C GLU A 160 14.07 -15.47 -0.43
N THR A 161 14.75 -14.54 -1.10
CA THR A 161 16.22 -14.56 -1.22
C THR A 161 16.93 -14.37 0.12
N ALA A 162 16.40 -13.53 1.03
CA ALA A 162 16.90 -13.40 2.39
C ALA A 162 16.73 -14.70 3.21
N ALA A 163 15.60 -15.39 3.07
CA ALA A 163 15.35 -16.67 3.74
C ALA A 163 16.32 -17.76 3.26
N GLU A 164 16.63 -17.78 1.96
CA GLU A 164 17.63 -18.70 1.39
C GLU A 164 19.03 -18.38 1.91
N ALA A 165 19.44 -17.11 1.92
CA ALA A 165 20.73 -16.68 2.46
C ALA A 165 20.87 -17.02 3.96
N ALA A 166 19.80 -16.84 4.75
CA ALA A 166 19.78 -17.24 6.15
C ALA A 166 19.94 -18.75 6.33
N TYR A 167 19.27 -19.55 5.50
CA TYR A 167 19.40 -21.01 5.53
C TYR A 167 20.83 -21.47 5.22
N THR A 168 21.43 -20.96 4.13
CA THR A 168 22.78 -21.37 3.72
C THR A 168 23.88 -20.88 4.66
N SER A 169 23.61 -19.84 5.45
CA SER A 169 24.54 -19.28 6.44
C SER A 169 24.42 -19.89 7.84
N GLY A 170 23.57 -20.91 8.03
CA GLY A 170 23.34 -21.53 9.34
C GLY A 170 22.50 -20.68 10.31
N ALA A 171 21.61 -19.83 9.78
CA ALA A 171 20.59 -19.10 10.51
C ALA A 171 19.19 -19.66 10.19
N GLU A 172 19.00 -20.97 10.43
CA GLU A 172 17.80 -21.72 10.05
C GLU A 172 16.54 -21.15 10.70
N HIS A 173 16.63 -20.73 11.97
CA HIS A 173 15.50 -20.08 12.65
C HIS A 173 15.03 -18.81 11.94
N ALA A 174 15.96 -17.94 11.53
CA ALA A 174 15.63 -16.73 10.78
C ALA A 174 15.01 -17.08 9.41
N SER A 175 15.51 -18.12 8.73
CA SER A 175 14.94 -18.62 7.48
C SER A 175 13.49 -19.09 7.64
N VAL A 176 13.21 -19.91 8.66
CA VAL A 176 11.86 -20.43 8.94
C VAL A 176 10.90 -19.30 9.29
N THR A 177 11.30 -18.39 10.18
CA THR A 177 10.48 -17.22 10.54
C THR A 177 10.18 -16.34 9.33
N MET A 178 11.17 -16.08 8.48
CA MET A 178 10.96 -15.30 7.26
C MET A 178 9.92 -15.94 6.33
N ARG A 179 10.00 -17.27 6.11
CA ARG A 179 9.00 -17.98 5.28
C ARG A 179 7.59 -17.90 5.87
N MET A 180 7.47 -17.97 7.19
CA MET A 180 6.18 -17.76 7.86
C MET A 180 5.66 -16.33 7.65
N ASN A 181 6.52 -15.32 7.77
CA ASN A 181 6.15 -13.93 7.54
C ASN A 181 5.68 -13.69 6.10
N ILE A 182 6.34 -14.31 5.11
CA ILE A 182 5.90 -14.30 3.71
C ILE A 182 4.49 -14.89 3.60
N GLN A 183 4.24 -16.06 4.17
CA GLN A 183 2.92 -16.70 4.09
C GLN A 183 1.81 -15.82 4.69
N VAL A 184 2.05 -15.22 5.85
CA VAL A 184 1.09 -14.30 6.48
C VAL A 184 0.82 -13.09 5.58
N ALA A 185 1.87 -12.49 5.01
CA ALA A 185 1.72 -11.36 4.10
C ALA A 185 0.91 -11.72 2.84
N LEU A 186 1.14 -12.90 2.26
CA LEU A 186 0.39 -13.40 1.12
C LEU A 186 -1.11 -13.53 1.46
N THR A 187 -1.44 -14.16 2.59
CA THR A 187 -2.84 -14.34 3.03
C THR A 187 -3.54 -13.01 3.26
N GLN A 188 -2.87 -12.02 3.89
CA GLN A 188 -3.46 -10.70 4.14
C GLN A 188 -3.80 -9.97 2.83
N VAL A 189 -2.90 -10.01 1.84
CA VAL A 189 -3.15 -9.39 0.54
C VAL A 189 -4.25 -10.11 -0.22
N GLU A 190 -4.27 -11.44 -0.20
CA GLU A 190 -5.33 -12.25 -0.83
C GLU A 190 -6.73 -11.93 -0.25
N GLU A 191 -6.83 -11.79 1.08
CA GLU A 191 -8.07 -11.40 1.74
C GLU A 191 -8.54 -10.01 1.30
N ALA A 192 -7.64 -9.03 1.22
CA ALA A 192 -7.96 -7.69 0.74
C ALA A 192 -8.40 -7.70 -0.73
N GLN A 193 -7.70 -8.45 -1.59
CA GLN A 193 -8.04 -8.60 -3.01
C GLN A 193 -9.43 -9.22 -3.21
N LYS A 194 -9.80 -10.19 -2.37
CA LYS A 194 -11.14 -10.79 -2.41
C LYS A 194 -12.24 -9.75 -2.17
N ILE A 195 -12.02 -8.81 -1.26
CA ILE A 195 -12.95 -7.72 -0.98
C ILE A 195 -13.07 -6.79 -2.19
N SER A 196 -11.95 -6.40 -2.82
CA SER A 196 -11.99 -5.54 -4.01
C SER A 196 -12.65 -6.21 -5.20
N LEU A 197 -12.43 -7.52 -5.41
CA LEU A 197 -13.07 -8.28 -6.49
C LEU A 197 -14.59 -8.36 -6.32
N ASP A 198 -15.09 -8.48 -5.09
CA ASP A 198 -16.53 -8.41 -4.80
C ASP A 198 -17.09 -7.01 -5.09
N ALA A 199 -16.36 -5.95 -4.73
CA ALA A 199 -16.74 -4.57 -5.05
C ALA A 199 -16.82 -4.34 -6.56
N ASP A 200 -15.82 -4.81 -7.32
CA ASP A 200 -15.77 -4.70 -8.78
C ASP A 200 -16.92 -5.47 -9.45
N LYS A 201 -17.23 -6.68 -8.96
CA LYS A 201 -18.37 -7.46 -9.43
C LYS A 201 -19.67 -6.69 -9.24
N LYS A 202 -19.90 -6.11 -8.06
CA LYS A 202 -21.09 -5.30 -7.76
C LYS A 202 -21.15 -4.03 -8.60
N LEU A 203 -19.99 -3.43 -8.92
CA LEU A 203 -19.92 -2.28 -9.82
C LEU A 203 -20.33 -2.67 -11.23
N ALA A 204 -19.86 -3.81 -11.74
CA ALA A 204 -20.25 -4.33 -13.05
C ALA A 204 -21.76 -4.59 -13.13
N GLU A 205 -22.34 -5.24 -12.12
CA GLU A 205 -23.79 -5.45 -12.01
C GLU A 205 -24.56 -4.11 -11.99
N THR A 206 -24.06 -3.12 -11.26
CA THR A 206 -24.69 -1.79 -11.17
C THR A 206 -24.62 -1.05 -12.50
N LYS A 207 -23.53 -1.16 -13.27
CA LYS A 207 -23.41 -0.57 -14.61
C LYS A 207 -24.40 -1.21 -15.60
N VAL A 208 -24.64 -2.52 -15.51
CA VAL A 208 -25.65 -3.20 -16.34
C VAL A 208 -27.05 -2.66 -16.03
N LEU A 209 -27.39 -2.52 -14.75
CA LEU A 209 -28.67 -1.94 -14.32
C LEU A 209 -28.82 -0.48 -14.75
N GLU A 210 -27.74 0.30 -14.72
CA GLU A 210 -27.74 1.69 -15.22
C GLU A 210 -28.13 1.74 -16.69
N VAL A 211 -27.51 0.92 -17.54
CA VAL A 211 -27.83 0.87 -18.96
C VAL A 211 -29.30 0.49 -19.19
N GLU A 212 -29.79 -0.56 -18.54
CA GLU A 212 -31.18 -1.02 -18.68
C GLU A 212 -32.21 0.05 -18.27
N ARG A 213 -31.95 0.76 -17.16
CA ARG A 213 -32.86 1.81 -16.69
C ARG A 213 -32.82 3.06 -17.57
N MET A 214 -31.65 3.43 -18.06
CA MET A 214 -31.50 4.57 -18.96
C MET A 214 -32.17 4.31 -20.32
N THR A 215 -32.11 3.07 -20.85
CA THR A 215 -32.84 2.73 -22.08
C THR A 215 -34.35 2.72 -21.88
N GLN A 216 -34.84 2.20 -20.75
CA GLN A 216 -36.28 2.24 -20.41
C GLN A 216 -36.79 3.68 -20.26
N GLN A 217 -36.03 4.57 -19.62
CA GLN A 217 -36.39 5.97 -19.47
C GLN A 217 -36.42 6.70 -20.83
N ALA A 218 -35.44 6.44 -21.70
CA ALA A 218 -35.41 7.03 -23.03
C ALA A 218 -36.64 6.61 -23.86
N ALA A 219 -37.00 5.32 -23.83
CA ALA A 219 -38.19 4.81 -24.51
C ALA A 219 -39.49 5.43 -23.94
N SER A 220 -39.61 5.57 -22.62
CA SER A 220 -40.77 6.22 -21.99
C SER A 220 -40.90 7.69 -22.37
N ASN A 221 -39.79 8.43 -22.46
CA ASN A 221 -39.80 9.82 -22.88
C ASN A 221 -40.19 9.95 -24.38
N GLU A 222 -39.76 9.02 -25.23
CA GLU A 222 -40.14 8.99 -26.65
C GLU A 222 -41.64 8.69 -26.86
N GLU A 223 -42.25 7.86 -25.99
CA GLU A 223 -43.69 7.60 -25.99
C GLU A 223 -44.52 8.80 -25.51
N GLU A 224 -44.02 9.57 -24.55
CA GLU A 224 -44.67 10.78 -24.03
C GLU A 224 -44.53 11.99 -25.00
N GLU A 225 -43.48 12.00 -25.83
CA GLU A 225 -43.25 13.00 -26.88
C GLU A 225 -44.05 12.72 -28.17
N ILE A 226 -44.83 11.62 -28.25
CA ILE A 226 -45.80 11.40 -29.33
C ILE A 226 -46.84 12.53 -29.24
N PRO A 227 -46.91 13.47 -30.20
CA PRO A 227 -47.56 14.75 -29.96
C PRO A 227 -49.06 14.60 -29.63
N GLU A 228 -49.47 15.11 -28.47
CA GLU A 228 -50.87 15.44 -28.13
C GLU A 228 -51.56 16.33 -29.19
N ALA A 229 -50.82 16.82 -30.20
CA ALA A 229 -51.34 17.50 -31.37
C ALA A 229 -52.34 16.66 -32.21
N TYR A 230 -52.38 15.33 -32.03
CA TYR A 230 -53.38 14.47 -32.67
C TYR A 230 -54.69 14.32 -31.88
N LEU A 231 -54.78 14.87 -30.67
CA LEU A 231 -55.96 14.75 -29.79
C LEU A 231 -56.79 16.05 -29.69
N ARG A 232 -56.47 17.07 -30.50
CA ARG A 232 -57.25 18.31 -30.61
C ARG A 232 -57.81 18.49 -32.02
N GLU A 233 -58.74 17.64 -32.40
CA GLU A 233 -59.66 17.93 -33.51
C GLU A 233 -61.10 17.84 -32.98
N ASP A 234 -61.64 18.99 -32.59
CA ASP A 234 -63.08 19.29 -32.46
C ASP A 234 -63.39 20.53 -33.33
#